data_AF-A0A9P0TUZ3-F1
#
_entry.id   AF-A0A9P0TUZ3-F1
#
_cell.length_a   1.000
_cell.length_b   1.000
_cell.length_c   1.000
_cell.angle_alpha   90.00
_cell.angle_beta   90.00
_cell.angle_gamma   90.00
#
_symmetry.space_group_name_H-M   'P 1'
#
loop_
_entity.id
_entity.type
_entity.pdbx_description
1 polymer ?
#
loop_
_entity_poly.entity_id
_entity_poly.type
_entity_poly.pdbx_seq_one_letter_code
_entity_poly.pdbx_strand_id
1 'polypeptide(L)'
;MNAVKQATALSLSLYHNLIKLSRYGRPKVRQTEFSMETLVTKILVQLVSCKLFHATWAIRWSLFYDLSYPFDANTIYWPQAQKFQFTKQIINDGVNWYSSKEFVASEHGGTHLDAPYHFYEQGNFVGNIPLKDLIVPLIIADVSSMVNDDPNFVLYKHHLDFMINENFGKPCLIVFKFGWSKFVNDKQKYLGLGPNNTLNFPGLSSEVMDWITTSYKNVVGVGVDTSSVDPGASKDLPVHKLGSKAGLYNIENVNLSTTIPEYGCTALVMPMKIAQGSGAPVRFVAVCPKQVQTEF
;
A
#
# COMPACT_ATOMS: atom_id res chain seq x y z
N MET A 1 13.45 29.83 9.51
CA MET A 1 14.44 30.87 9.13
C MET A 1 15.75 30.85 9.95
N ASN A 2 15.85 30.19 11.11
CA ASN A 2 17.07 30.22 11.93
C ASN A 2 18.12 29.11 11.63
N ALA A 3 17.71 27.95 11.09
CA ALA A 3 18.65 26.87 10.75
C ALA A 3 19.54 27.19 9.53
N VAL A 4 18.99 27.90 8.55
CA VAL A 4 19.74 28.32 7.34
C VAL A 4 20.81 29.35 7.67
N LYS A 5 20.53 30.29 8.58
CA LYS A 5 21.52 31.29 9.02
C LYS A 5 22.65 30.68 9.85
N GLN A 6 22.38 29.68 10.70
CA GLN A 6 23.40 28.95 11.46
C GLN A 6 24.32 28.12 10.56
N ALA A 7 23.79 27.48 9.51
CA ALA A 7 24.58 26.73 8.55
C ALA A 7 25.56 27.61 7.74
N THR A 8 25.14 28.83 7.35
CA THR A 8 26.02 29.80 6.68
C THR A 8 27.11 30.39 7.59
N ALA A 9 26.88 30.51 8.90
CA ALA A 9 27.89 31.01 9.83
C ALA A 9 29.01 29.98 10.08
N LEU A 10 28.65 28.69 10.15
CA LEU A 10 29.60 27.57 10.29
C LEU A 10 30.48 27.39 9.05
N SER A 11 29.95 27.60 7.84
CA SER A 11 30.72 27.47 6.60
C SER A 11 31.75 28.59 6.40
N LEU A 12 31.43 29.83 6.80
CA LEU A 12 32.35 30.97 6.72
C LEU A 12 33.51 30.89 7.74
N SER A 13 33.26 30.31 8.92
CA SER A 13 34.25 30.03 9.97
C SER A 13 35.30 28.99 9.51
N LEU A 14 34.85 27.92 8.88
CA LEU A 14 35.70 26.88 8.30
C LEU A 14 36.55 27.43 7.13
N TYR A 15 35.97 28.29 6.30
CA TYR A 15 36.67 28.92 5.17
C TYR A 15 37.83 29.83 5.62
N HIS A 16 37.63 30.64 6.67
CA HIS A 16 38.68 31.52 7.20
C HIS A 16 39.84 30.76 7.87
N ASN A 17 39.57 29.61 8.51
CA ASN A 17 40.62 28.79 9.12
C ASN A 17 41.46 28.03 8.09
N LEU A 18 40.88 27.65 6.95
CA LEU A 18 41.61 27.02 5.83
C LEU A 18 42.57 27.98 5.13
N ILE A 19 42.22 29.27 5.02
CA ILE A 19 43.10 30.30 4.44
C ILE A 19 44.32 30.56 5.34
N LYS A 20 44.16 30.53 6.67
CA LYS A 20 45.27 30.72 7.63
C LYS A 20 46.31 29.60 7.58
N LEU A 21 45.91 28.37 7.26
CA LEU A 21 46.82 27.22 7.15
C LEU A 21 47.67 27.23 5.87
N SER A 22 47.30 28.01 4.85
CA SER A 22 48.07 28.11 3.59
C SER A 22 49.31 29.01 3.65
N ARG A 23 49.54 29.75 4.75
CA ARG A 23 50.65 30.71 4.87
C ARG A 23 51.93 30.18 5.52
N TYR A 24 51.96 28.91 5.94
CA TYR A 24 53.20 28.28 6.42
C TYR A 24 53.88 27.56 5.26
N GLY A 25 54.99 28.14 4.81
CA GLY A 25 55.60 27.87 3.52
C GLY A 25 56.15 26.45 3.33
N ARG A 26 56.35 26.11 2.05
CA ARG A 26 57.41 25.23 1.52
C ARG A 26 57.44 25.34 -0.03
N PRO A 27 58.51 24.84 -0.69
CA PRO A 27 59.09 25.44 -1.88
C PRO A 27 58.49 24.97 -3.21
N LYS A 28 58.85 25.72 -4.26
CA LYS A 28 58.51 25.49 -5.68
C LYS A 28 58.66 24.02 -6.09
N VAL A 29 57.53 23.36 -6.31
CA VAL A 29 57.43 22.22 -7.22
C VAL A 29 56.28 22.52 -8.18
N ARG A 30 56.57 22.48 -9.48
CA ARG A 30 55.56 22.53 -10.54
C ARG A 30 54.65 21.31 -10.38
N GLN A 31 53.46 21.52 -9.85
CA GLN A 31 52.34 20.61 -10.04
C GLN A 31 51.17 21.43 -10.58
N THR A 32 50.58 20.91 -11.63
CA THR A 32 49.35 21.37 -12.26
C THR A 32 48.29 21.68 -11.20
N GLU A 33 47.96 22.96 -11.05
CA GLU A 33 46.89 23.43 -10.16
C GLU A 33 45.54 22.95 -10.70
N PHE A 34 45.10 21.79 -10.23
CA PHE A 34 43.70 21.41 -10.29
C PHE A 34 43.03 22.09 -9.09
N SER A 35 42.38 23.24 -9.32
CA SER A 35 41.73 24.01 -8.25
C SER A 35 40.71 23.13 -7.50
N MET A 36 40.91 23.01 -6.19
CA MET A 36 40.00 22.31 -5.28
C MET A 36 38.57 22.89 -5.33
N GLU A 37 38.41 24.16 -5.70
CA GLU A 37 37.08 24.76 -5.91
C GLU A 37 36.37 24.12 -7.10
N THR A 38 37.08 23.85 -8.20
CA THR A 38 36.50 23.21 -9.39
C THR A 38 36.09 21.76 -9.11
N LEU A 39 36.82 21.06 -8.22
CA LEU A 39 36.50 19.70 -7.80
C LEU A 39 35.26 19.66 -6.89
N VAL A 40 35.16 20.58 -5.93
CA VAL A 40 34.02 20.67 -5.01
C VAL A 40 32.74 21.11 -5.74
N THR A 41 32.82 22.07 -6.67
CA THR A 41 31.67 22.45 -7.49
C THR A 41 31.25 21.33 -8.44
N LYS A 42 32.19 20.58 -9.02
CA LYS A 42 31.87 19.38 -9.83
C LYS A 42 31.20 18.28 -9.00
N ILE A 43 31.68 18.01 -7.79
CA ILE A 43 31.07 17.02 -6.88
C ILE A 43 29.67 17.46 -6.44
N LEU A 44 29.46 18.73 -6.11
CA LEU A 44 28.15 19.27 -5.73
C LEU A 44 27.16 19.29 -6.90
N VAL A 45 27.59 19.68 -8.10
CA VAL A 45 26.76 19.62 -9.30
C VAL A 45 26.43 18.17 -9.65
N GLN A 46 27.37 17.24 -9.50
CA GLN A 46 27.16 15.82 -9.74
C GLN A 46 26.24 15.17 -8.71
N LEU A 47 26.30 15.58 -7.43
CA LEU A 47 25.40 15.13 -6.37
C LEU A 47 23.96 15.68 -6.53
N VAL A 48 23.83 16.92 -7.02
CA VAL A 48 22.51 17.55 -7.30
C VAL A 48 21.90 17.01 -8.58
N SER A 49 22.70 16.79 -9.64
CA SER A 49 22.24 16.15 -10.88
C SER A 49 21.88 14.68 -10.66
N CYS A 50 22.58 13.96 -9.77
CA CYS A 50 22.25 12.59 -9.42
C CYS A 50 20.86 12.50 -8.77
N LYS A 51 20.53 13.40 -7.83
CA LYS A 51 19.21 13.39 -7.16
C LYS A 51 18.03 13.74 -8.08
N LEU A 52 18.24 14.63 -9.05
CA LEU A 52 17.21 14.99 -10.04
C LEU A 52 17.05 13.94 -11.17
N PHE A 53 18.11 13.20 -11.50
CA PHE A 53 18.03 12.09 -12.45
C PHE A 53 17.29 10.87 -11.89
N HIS A 54 17.39 10.56 -10.59
CA HIS A 54 16.72 9.39 -10.01
C HIS A 54 15.18 9.49 -10.04
N ALA A 55 14.62 10.69 -9.86
CA ALA A 55 13.18 10.90 -9.80
C ALA A 55 12.49 10.72 -11.18
N THR A 56 13.18 11.05 -12.27
CA THR A 56 12.65 10.90 -13.64
C THR A 56 12.96 9.53 -14.26
N TRP A 57 13.98 8.82 -13.76
CA TRP A 57 14.31 7.45 -14.17
C TRP A 57 13.40 6.37 -13.55
N ALA A 58 12.88 6.58 -12.34
CA ALA A 58 12.15 5.54 -11.61
C ALA A 58 10.86 5.06 -12.31
N ILE A 59 10.09 5.96 -12.94
CA ILE A 59 8.81 5.59 -13.58
C ILE A 59 9.01 4.78 -14.87
N ARG A 60 10.13 4.99 -15.58
CA ARG A 60 10.39 4.38 -16.89
C ARG A 60 10.74 2.88 -16.81
N TRP A 61 10.95 2.37 -15.60
CA TRP A 61 11.30 0.98 -15.28
C TRP A 61 10.40 0.39 -14.19
N SER A 62 9.17 0.87 -14.04
CA SER A 62 8.21 0.29 -13.11
C SER A 62 7.21 -0.62 -13.83
N LEU A 63 6.82 -1.70 -13.18
CA LEU A 63 5.69 -2.55 -13.56
C LEU A 63 4.47 -2.16 -12.71
N PHE A 64 3.32 -2.08 -13.37
CA PHE A 64 2.05 -1.82 -12.71
C PHE A 64 1.28 -3.14 -12.61
N TYR A 65 0.92 -3.51 -11.39
CA TYR A 65 0.05 -4.65 -11.12
C TYR A 65 -1.29 -4.13 -10.65
N ASP A 66 -2.34 -4.49 -11.39
CA ASP A 66 -3.72 -4.21 -11.01
C ASP A 66 -4.19 -5.29 -10.05
N LEU A 67 -4.32 -4.94 -8.77
CA LEU A 67 -4.68 -5.86 -7.70
C LEU A 67 -6.18 -5.80 -7.38
N SER A 68 -6.99 -5.32 -8.33
CA SER A 68 -8.44 -5.27 -8.21
C SER A 68 -9.13 -6.25 -9.16
N TYR A 69 -10.28 -6.77 -8.72
CA TYR A 69 -11.23 -7.44 -9.62
C TYR A 69 -12.13 -6.41 -10.33
N PRO A 70 -12.68 -6.73 -11.52
CA PRO A 70 -13.74 -5.93 -12.13
C PRO A 70 -14.91 -5.71 -11.17
N PHE A 71 -15.45 -4.49 -11.15
CA PHE A 71 -16.61 -4.14 -10.35
C PHE A 71 -17.88 -4.20 -11.21
N ASP A 72 -18.55 -5.35 -11.18
CA ASP A 72 -19.71 -5.68 -12.02
C ASP A 72 -20.71 -6.62 -11.32
N ALA A 73 -21.66 -7.21 -12.05
CA ALA A 73 -22.66 -8.15 -11.51
C ALA A 73 -22.06 -9.43 -10.89
N ASN A 74 -20.82 -9.78 -11.24
CA ASN A 74 -20.08 -10.92 -10.71
C ASN A 74 -19.24 -10.58 -9.48
N THR A 75 -19.15 -9.30 -9.09
CA THR A 75 -18.52 -8.85 -7.85
C THR A 75 -18.88 -9.72 -6.65
N ILE A 76 -17.88 -10.03 -5.83
CA ILE A 76 -18.07 -10.74 -4.57
C ILE A 76 -18.66 -9.77 -3.54
N TYR A 77 -19.73 -10.21 -2.90
CA TYR A 77 -20.40 -9.52 -1.82
C TYR A 77 -20.72 -10.53 -0.73
N TRP A 78 -20.77 -10.07 0.51
CA TRP A 78 -21.39 -10.85 1.58
C TRP A 78 -22.86 -11.14 1.24
N PRO A 79 -23.43 -12.28 1.65
CA PRO A 79 -24.72 -12.78 1.14
C PRO A 79 -25.92 -11.82 1.25
N GLN A 80 -25.93 -10.92 2.23
CA GLN A 80 -27.04 -9.98 2.49
C GLN A 80 -26.83 -8.59 1.87
N ALA A 81 -25.66 -8.33 1.27
CA ALA A 81 -25.34 -7.00 0.74
C ALA A 81 -26.05 -6.73 -0.60
N GLN A 82 -26.29 -5.44 -0.89
CA GLN A 82 -26.81 -4.99 -2.18
C GLN A 82 -25.74 -5.22 -3.24
N LYS A 83 -26.02 -6.15 -4.14
CA LYS A 83 -25.13 -6.46 -5.27
C LYS A 83 -25.11 -5.30 -6.26
N PHE A 84 -24.00 -5.20 -7.00
CA PHE A 84 -23.89 -4.29 -8.12
C PHE A 84 -24.99 -4.57 -9.15
N GLN A 85 -25.71 -3.51 -9.52
CA GLN A 85 -26.71 -3.56 -10.57
C GLN A 85 -26.77 -2.21 -11.28
N PHE A 86 -26.81 -2.22 -12.61
CA PHE A 86 -27.21 -1.04 -13.36
C PHE A 86 -28.70 -0.78 -13.18
N THR A 87 -29.07 0.39 -12.64
CA THR A 87 -30.46 0.81 -12.41
C THR A 87 -31.06 1.50 -13.63
N LYS A 88 -30.21 2.10 -14.47
CA LYS A 88 -30.60 2.75 -15.72
C LYS A 88 -29.46 2.64 -16.72
N GLN A 89 -29.79 2.42 -17.99
CA GLN A 89 -28.83 2.39 -19.08
C GLN A 89 -29.38 3.15 -20.27
N ILE A 90 -28.67 4.18 -20.70
CA ILE A 90 -28.89 4.90 -21.94
C ILE A 90 -27.82 4.44 -22.91
N ILE A 91 -28.23 3.99 -24.09
CA ILE A 91 -27.35 3.67 -25.21
C ILE A 91 -27.98 4.30 -26.45
N ASN A 92 -27.27 5.25 -27.06
CA ASN A 92 -27.78 6.12 -28.11
C ASN A 92 -28.98 6.96 -27.61
N ASP A 93 -28.79 8.28 -27.52
CA ASP A 93 -29.84 9.19 -27.03
C ASP A 93 -30.87 9.57 -28.13
N GLY A 94 -30.78 8.91 -29.29
CA GLY A 94 -31.60 9.18 -30.47
C GLY A 94 -30.99 10.22 -31.42
N VAL A 95 -29.92 10.91 -31.00
CA VAL A 95 -29.23 11.95 -31.79
C VAL A 95 -27.75 11.61 -31.97
N ASN A 96 -27.09 11.19 -30.89
CA ASN A 96 -25.67 10.88 -30.81
C ASN A 96 -25.47 9.48 -30.25
N TRP A 97 -24.31 8.90 -30.58
CA TRP A 97 -23.80 7.77 -29.81
C TRP A 97 -23.39 8.24 -28.41
N TYR A 98 -24.30 8.08 -27.45
CA TYR A 98 -24.14 8.41 -26.04
C TYR A 98 -24.45 7.20 -25.18
N SER A 99 -23.52 6.80 -24.30
CA SER A 99 -23.71 5.70 -23.36
C SER A 99 -23.53 6.20 -21.93
N SER A 100 -24.56 6.04 -21.11
CA SER A 100 -24.53 6.42 -19.69
C SER A 100 -25.32 5.41 -18.87
N LYS A 101 -24.79 5.07 -17.69
CA LYS A 101 -25.41 4.08 -16.81
C LYS A 101 -25.44 4.60 -15.37
N GLU A 102 -26.57 4.40 -14.72
CA GLU A 102 -26.71 4.56 -13.27
C GLU A 102 -26.55 3.16 -12.64
N PHE A 103 -25.98 3.09 -11.44
CA PHE A 103 -25.83 1.83 -10.73
C PHE A 103 -26.11 1.98 -9.23
N VAL A 104 -26.41 0.85 -8.59
CA VAL A 104 -26.52 0.70 -7.14
C VAL A 104 -25.63 -0.46 -6.69
N ALA A 105 -24.99 -0.31 -5.53
CA ALA A 105 -24.11 -1.31 -4.92
C ALA A 105 -23.88 -0.97 -3.44
N SER A 106 -23.61 -1.97 -2.61
CA SER A 106 -23.04 -1.76 -1.27
C SER A 106 -21.58 -1.28 -1.36
N GLU A 107 -21.14 -0.50 -0.36
CA GLU A 107 -19.77 0.02 -0.23
C GLU A 107 -18.70 -1.08 -0.16
N HIS A 108 -19.05 -2.19 0.52
CA HIS A 108 -18.16 -3.32 0.81
C HIS A 108 -18.33 -4.45 -0.21
N GLY A 109 -17.87 -4.20 -1.43
CA GLY A 109 -18.05 -5.10 -2.58
C GLY A 109 -16.80 -5.23 -3.43
N GLY A 110 -16.45 -6.47 -3.80
CA GLY A 110 -15.26 -6.76 -4.61
C GLY A 110 -14.00 -6.31 -3.89
N THR A 111 -12.98 -5.91 -4.66
CA THR A 111 -11.82 -5.26 -4.06
C THR A 111 -12.25 -3.89 -3.54
N HIS A 112 -12.27 -3.73 -2.21
CA HIS A 112 -12.76 -2.53 -1.56
C HIS A 112 -11.87 -2.15 -0.36
N LEU A 113 -12.00 -0.90 0.06
CA LEU A 113 -11.38 -0.39 1.27
C LEU A 113 -12.44 -0.24 2.36
N ASP A 114 -12.13 -0.70 3.56
CA ASP A 114 -12.88 -0.38 4.78
C ASP A 114 -12.20 0.76 5.50
N ALA A 115 -12.93 1.85 5.71
CA ALA A 115 -12.43 2.96 6.48
C ALA A 115 -12.55 2.67 7.99
N PRO A 116 -11.74 3.31 8.85
CA PRO A 116 -11.86 3.13 10.30
C PRO A 116 -13.28 3.36 10.85
N TYR A 117 -14.08 4.24 10.21
CA TYR A 117 -15.47 4.45 10.59
C TYR A 117 -16.34 3.18 10.53
N HIS A 118 -15.97 2.19 9.71
CA HIS A 118 -16.73 0.96 9.51
C HIS A 118 -16.96 0.18 10.82
N PHE A 119 -15.96 0.14 11.72
CA PHE A 119 -16.06 -0.53 13.02
C PHE A 119 -15.69 0.34 14.22
N TYR A 120 -15.45 1.63 14.03
CA TYR A 120 -15.16 2.58 15.09
C TYR A 120 -15.84 3.93 14.84
N GLU A 121 -16.80 4.30 15.68
CA GLU A 121 -17.66 5.49 15.48
C GLU A 121 -16.90 6.82 15.37
N GLN A 122 -15.70 6.91 15.95
CA GLN A 122 -14.84 8.09 15.89
C GLN A 122 -13.78 8.00 14.77
N GLY A 123 -13.83 6.93 13.98
CA GLY A 123 -12.93 6.68 12.87
C GLY A 123 -13.18 7.59 11.67
N ASN A 124 -12.19 7.68 10.79
CA ASN A 124 -12.31 8.45 9.56
C ASN A 124 -13.25 7.74 8.57
N PHE A 125 -14.11 8.52 7.90
CA PHE A 125 -14.80 8.09 6.68
C PHE A 125 -13.81 7.88 5.53
N VAL A 126 -14.18 7.04 4.55
CA VAL A 126 -13.34 6.74 3.38
C VAL A 126 -12.91 7.99 2.62
N GLY A 127 -13.82 8.97 2.45
CA GLY A 127 -13.55 10.22 1.75
C GLY A 127 -12.57 11.16 2.47
N ASN A 128 -12.26 10.88 3.75
CA ASN A 128 -11.41 11.69 4.61
C ASN A 128 -10.05 11.06 4.90
N ILE A 129 -9.77 9.84 4.40
CA ILE A 129 -8.46 9.21 4.57
C ILE A 129 -7.40 10.07 3.84
N PRO A 130 -6.32 10.49 4.53
CA PRO A 130 -5.29 11.31 3.91
C PRO A 130 -4.58 10.58 2.75
N LEU A 131 -4.33 11.28 1.66
CA LEU A 131 -3.65 10.70 0.48
C LEU A 131 -2.27 10.10 0.81
N LYS A 132 -1.56 10.69 1.78
CA LYS A 132 -0.26 10.18 2.27
C LYS A 132 -0.33 8.78 2.90
N ASP A 133 -1.53 8.34 3.28
CA ASP A 133 -1.78 7.02 3.88
C ASP A 133 -2.33 6.04 2.83
N LEU A 134 -2.72 6.55 1.65
CA LEU A 134 -3.20 5.77 0.49
C LEU A 134 -2.11 5.50 -0.56
N ILE A 135 -1.00 6.24 -0.51
CA ILE A 135 0.16 6.05 -1.39
C ILE A 135 1.38 5.77 -0.52
N VAL A 136 1.66 4.48 -0.29
CA VAL A 136 2.64 4.03 0.70
C VAL A 136 3.41 2.80 0.21
N PRO A 137 4.62 2.53 0.73
CA PRO A 137 5.25 1.22 0.60
C PRO A 137 4.29 0.05 0.83
N LEU A 138 4.32 -0.93 -0.06
CA LEU A 138 3.53 -2.16 0.00
C LEU A 138 4.41 -3.33 0.43
N ILE A 139 3.91 -4.10 1.38
CA ILE A 139 4.48 -5.37 1.81
C ILE A 139 3.46 -6.46 1.50
N ILE A 140 3.89 -7.53 0.82
CA ILE A 140 3.09 -8.75 0.68
C ILE A 140 3.66 -9.80 1.62
N ALA A 141 2.89 -10.20 2.62
CA ALA A 141 3.20 -11.34 3.48
C ALA A 141 2.55 -12.58 2.86
N ASP A 142 3.31 -13.35 2.07
CA ASP A 142 2.82 -14.58 1.45
C ASP A 142 2.81 -15.74 2.44
N VAL A 143 1.61 -16.09 2.93
CA VAL A 143 1.36 -17.21 3.84
C VAL A 143 0.65 -18.37 3.14
N SER A 144 0.47 -18.30 1.82
CA SER A 144 -0.38 -19.22 1.07
C SER A 144 0.07 -20.68 1.17
N SER A 145 1.37 -20.94 1.31
CA SER A 145 1.90 -22.28 1.54
C SER A 145 1.52 -22.86 2.91
N MET A 146 1.34 -22.01 3.92
CA MET A 146 0.90 -22.42 5.27
C MET A 146 -0.59 -22.69 5.32
N VAL A 147 -1.38 -21.94 4.55
CA VAL A 147 -2.83 -22.11 4.45
C VAL A 147 -3.18 -23.49 3.90
N ASN A 148 -2.45 -23.94 2.89
CA ASN A 148 -2.64 -25.26 2.27
C ASN A 148 -4.12 -25.57 1.93
N ASP A 149 -4.82 -24.55 1.42
CA ASP A 149 -6.24 -24.58 1.04
C ASP A 149 -7.22 -24.91 2.17
N ASP A 150 -6.81 -24.83 3.44
CA ASP A 150 -7.71 -24.99 4.57
C ASP A 150 -8.53 -23.71 4.80
N PRO A 151 -9.86 -23.72 4.57
CA PRO A 151 -10.71 -22.56 4.82
C PRO A 151 -10.78 -22.17 6.30
N ASN A 152 -10.40 -23.05 7.23
CA ASN A 152 -10.41 -22.78 8.67
C ASN A 152 -9.06 -22.22 9.16
N PHE A 153 -8.09 -22.03 8.28
CA PHE A 153 -6.79 -21.51 8.66
C PHE A 153 -6.92 -20.11 9.28
N VAL A 154 -6.33 -19.94 10.47
CA VAL A 154 -6.23 -18.66 11.15
C VAL A 154 -4.77 -18.28 11.27
N LEU A 155 -4.40 -17.10 10.76
CA LEU A 155 -3.05 -16.59 10.87
C LEU A 155 -2.83 -16.02 12.28
N TYR A 156 -1.96 -16.65 13.06
CA TYR A 156 -1.51 -16.17 14.37
C TYR A 156 -0.14 -15.49 14.29
N LYS A 157 0.22 -14.71 15.31
CA LYS A 157 1.47 -13.93 15.31
C LYS A 157 2.70 -14.83 15.18
N HIS A 158 2.71 -16.01 15.81
CA HIS A 158 3.85 -16.93 15.75
C HIS A 158 4.17 -17.43 14.32
N HIS A 159 3.21 -17.38 13.39
CA HIS A 159 3.47 -17.68 11.97
C HIS A 159 4.32 -16.58 11.29
N LEU A 160 4.41 -15.39 11.88
CA LEU A 160 5.03 -14.20 11.29
C LEU A 160 6.42 -13.88 11.85
N ASP A 161 6.93 -14.67 12.79
CA ASP A 161 8.17 -14.40 13.55
C ASP A 161 9.45 -14.21 12.70
N PHE A 162 9.37 -14.48 11.40
CA PHE A 162 10.48 -14.29 10.44
C PHE A 162 10.09 -13.58 9.15
N MET A 163 8.82 -13.19 9.01
CA MET A 163 8.30 -12.55 7.78
C MET A 163 8.28 -11.03 7.87
N ILE A 164 8.16 -10.45 9.07
CA ILE A 164 8.03 -9.00 9.23
C ILE A 164 8.98 -8.54 10.32
N ASN A 165 10.27 -8.40 9.96
CA ASN A 165 11.33 -8.07 10.91
C ASN A 165 11.91 -6.66 10.76
N GLU A 166 11.37 -5.86 9.83
CA GLU A 166 11.83 -4.49 9.62
C GLU A 166 10.83 -3.45 10.13
N ASN A 167 11.35 -2.46 10.86
CA ASN A 167 10.60 -1.23 11.10
C ASN A 167 10.79 -0.34 9.86
N PHE A 168 9.80 -0.33 8.97
CA PHE A 168 9.87 0.31 7.65
C PHE A 168 10.10 1.84 7.69
N GLY A 169 10.12 2.46 8.88
CA GLY A 169 10.50 3.86 9.12
C GLY A 169 9.58 4.92 8.51
N LYS A 170 8.65 4.50 7.66
CA LYS A 170 7.66 5.29 6.93
C LYS A 170 6.30 4.58 6.95
N PRO A 171 5.20 5.30 6.75
CA PRO A 171 3.87 4.72 6.53
C PRO A 171 3.93 3.54 5.55
N CYS A 172 3.32 2.40 5.88
CA CYS A 172 3.26 1.23 4.99
C CYS A 172 1.93 0.47 5.09
N LEU A 173 1.61 -0.27 4.02
CA LEU A 173 0.48 -1.19 3.93
C LEU A 173 1.00 -2.63 3.88
N ILE A 174 0.44 -3.49 4.72
CA ILE A 174 0.75 -4.93 4.72
C ILE A 174 -0.45 -5.69 4.16
N VAL A 175 -0.24 -6.47 3.11
CA VAL A 175 -1.26 -7.35 2.54
C VAL A 175 -0.86 -8.80 2.79
N PHE A 176 -1.73 -9.56 3.44
CA PHE A 176 -1.55 -10.97 3.71
C PHE A 176 -2.15 -11.78 2.57
N LYS A 177 -1.32 -12.58 1.90
CA LYS A 177 -1.74 -13.46 0.81
C LYS A 177 -1.99 -14.87 1.35
N PHE A 178 -3.25 -15.24 1.45
CA PHE A 178 -3.69 -16.59 1.80
C PHE A 178 -3.73 -17.52 0.58
N GLY A 179 -3.58 -16.98 -0.65
CA GLY A 179 -3.66 -17.76 -1.89
C GLY A 179 -5.11 -18.03 -2.31
N TRP A 180 -6.06 -17.24 -1.81
CA TRP A 180 -7.50 -17.45 -1.96
C TRP A 180 -8.05 -16.92 -3.28
N SER A 181 -7.30 -16.03 -3.94
CA SER A 181 -7.65 -15.46 -5.26
C SER A 181 -8.02 -16.51 -6.32
N LYS A 182 -7.48 -17.73 -6.23
CA LYS A 182 -7.81 -18.84 -7.16
C LYS A 182 -9.28 -19.28 -7.11
N PHE A 183 -9.99 -19.01 -6.02
CA PHE A 183 -11.39 -19.38 -5.85
C PHE A 183 -12.37 -18.29 -6.32
N VAL A 184 -11.91 -17.11 -6.72
CA VAL A 184 -12.79 -15.94 -6.99
C VAL A 184 -13.91 -16.20 -8.01
N ASN A 185 -13.66 -17.08 -8.99
CA ASN A 185 -14.65 -17.45 -10.01
C ASN A 185 -15.71 -18.46 -9.52
N ASP A 186 -15.50 -19.05 -8.34
CA ASP A 186 -16.43 -19.97 -7.66
C ASP A 186 -16.87 -19.34 -6.34
N LYS A 187 -17.95 -18.54 -6.39
CA LYS A 187 -18.46 -17.80 -5.22
C LYS A 187 -18.77 -18.72 -4.04
N GLN A 188 -19.21 -19.95 -4.31
CA GLN A 188 -19.53 -20.93 -3.27
C GLN A 188 -18.27 -21.29 -2.47
N LYS A 189 -17.15 -21.55 -3.17
CA LYS A 189 -15.86 -21.85 -2.55
C LYS A 189 -15.19 -20.61 -1.95
N TYR A 190 -15.18 -19.50 -2.68
CA TYR A 190 -14.52 -18.27 -2.24
C TYR A 190 -15.10 -17.74 -0.92
N LEU A 191 -16.42 -17.81 -0.76
CA LEU A 191 -17.09 -17.40 0.47
C LEU A 191 -17.26 -18.54 1.48
N GLY A 192 -16.99 -19.79 1.09
CA GLY A 192 -17.26 -20.98 1.89
C GLY A 192 -18.70 -21.04 2.38
N LEU A 193 -19.67 -20.83 1.47
CA LEU A 193 -21.07 -20.69 1.83
C LEU A 193 -21.62 -21.99 2.42
N GLY A 194 -21.98 -21.93 3.70
CA GLY A 194 -22.67 -22.99 4.43
C GLY A 194 -24.17 -22.74 4.60
N PRO A 195 -24.87 -23.60 5.36
CA PRO A 195 -26.26 -23.40 5.73
C PRO A 195 -26.48 -22.01 6.35
N ASN A 196 -27.65 -21.40 6.11
CA ASN A 196 -27.99 -20.07 6.64
C ASN A 196 -27.00 -18.95 6.27
N ASN A 197 -26.35 -19.04 5.10
CA ASN A 197 -25.38 -18.05 4.62
C ASN A 197 -24.17 -17.84 5.55
N THR A 198 -23.76 -18.87 6.30
CA THR A 198 -22.47 -18.84 7.02
C THR A 198 -21.32 -18.78 6.02
N LEU A 199 -20.24 -18.10 6.40
CA LEU A 199 -19.04 -17.98 5.60
C LEU A 199 -17.93 -18.85 6.19
N ASN A 200 -17.02 -19.33 5.33
CA ASN A 200 -15.83 -20.05 5.77
C ASN A 200 -14.65 -19.82 4.82
N PHE A 201 -13.69 -19.03 5.27
CA PHE A 201 -12.45 -18.73 4.56
C PHE A 201 -11.39 -18.28 5.58
N PRO A 202 -10.10 -18.35 5.22
CA PRO A 202 -9.02 -17.99 6.12
C PRO A 202 -9.05 -16.51 6.52
N GLY A 203 -8.42 -16.20 7.65
CA GLY A 203 -8.27 -14.80 8.08
C GLY A 203 -7.22 -14.61 9.16
N LEU A 204 -7.09 -13.37 9.62
CA LEU A 204 -6.15 -12.98 10.67
C LEU A 204 -6.74 -13.29 12.04
N SER A 205 -5.90 -13.67 13.00
CA SER A 205 -6.32 -13.68 14.40
C SER A 205 -6.30 -12.25 14.97
N SER A 206 -7.04 -12.04 16.05
CA SER A 206 -6.97 -10.78 16.82
C SER A 206 -5.57 -10.51 17.37
N GLU A 207 -4.79 -11.56 17.66
CA GLU A 207 -3.39 -11.45 18.11
C GLU A 207 -2.52 -10.78 17.04
N VAL A 208 -2.72 -11.08 15.75
CA VAL A 208 -1.96 -10.44 14.66
C VAL A 208 -2.27 -8.95 14.61
N MET A 209 -3.54 -8.56 14.67
CA MET A 209 -3.91 -7.15 14.61
C MET A 209 -3.48 -6.37 15.86
N ASP A 210 -3.60 -6.97 17.05
CA ASP A 210 -3.09 -6.37 18.29
C ASP A 210 -1.57 -6.17 18.20
N TRP A 211 -0.83 -7.17 17.74
CA TRP A 211 0.61 -7.05 17.52
C TRP A 211 0.97 -5.96 16.50
N ILE A 212 0.28 -5.88 15.36
CA ILE A 212 0.50 -4.84 14.34
C ILE A 212 0.31 -3.45 14.95
N THR A 213 -0.85 -3.21 15.59
CA THR A 213 -1.23 -1.90 16.10
C THR A 213 -0.41 -1.46 17.32
N THR A 214 0.12 -2.40 18.10
CA THR A 214 1.00 -2.14 19.25
C THR A 214 2.46 -1.93 18.83
N SER A 215 2.97 -2.75 17.90
CA SER A 215 4.39 -2.81 17.55
C SER A 215 4.79 -1.93 16.36
N TYR A 216 3.86 -1.66 15.43
CA TYR A 216 4.16 -0.94 14.18
C TYR A 216 3.29 0.31 14.02
N LYS A 217 3.72 1.42 14.62
CA LYS A 217 3.01 2.72 14.54
C LYS A 217 2.98 3.35 13.15
N ASN A 218 3.74 2.80 12.21
CA ASN A 218 3.81 3.25 10.83
C ASN A 218 2.94 2.41 9.89
N VAL A 219 2.28 1.34 10.35
CA VAL A 219 1.31 0.64 9.49
C VAL A 219 0.04 1.47 9.42
N VAL A 220 -0.38 1.81 8.20
CA VAL A 220 -1.59 2.63 7.95
C VAL A 220 -2.80 1.81 7.54
N GLY A 221 -2.58 0.56 7.14
CA GLY A 221 -3.65 -0.36 6.79
C GLY A 221 -3.16 -1.79 6.64
N VAL A 222 -4.12 -2.71 6.58
CA VAL A 222 -3.91 -4.14 6.36
C VAL A 222 -4.78 -4.59 5.19
N GLY A 223 -4.35 -5.57 4.40
CA GLY A 223 -5.19 -6.15 3.37
C GLY A 223 -5.11 -7.67 3.31
N VAL A 224 -6.07 -8.28 2.62
CA VAL A 224 -6.17 -9.73 2.42
C VAL A 224 -6.73 -10.07 1.03
N ASP A 225 -6.38 -11.23 0.51
CA ASP A 225 -6.96 -11.78 -0.73
C ASP A 225 -8.22 -12.65 -0.49
N THR A 226 -8.79 -12.58 0.71
CA THR A 226 -10.06 -13.22 1.12
C THR A 226 -11.20 -12.18 1.21
N SER A 227 -12.42 -12.64 1.49
CA SER A 227 -13.60 -11.77 1.61
C SER A 227 -13.75 -11.07 2.96
N SER A 228 -12.82 -11.30 3.89
CA SER A 228 -12.69 -10.48 5.09
C SER A 228 -11.32 -10.61 5.75
N VAL A 229 -10.84 -9.55 6.43
CA VAL A 229 -9.62 -9.63 7.26
C VAL A 229 -9.78 -10.58 8.46
N ASP A 230 -11.01 -10.74 8.98
CA ASP A 230 -11.36 -11.76 9.96
C ASP A 230 -11.67 -13.10 9.26
N PRO A 231 -11.46 -14.26 9.93
CA PRO A 231 -11.87 -15.56 9.41
C PRO A 231 -13.37 -15.58 9.13
N GLY A 232 -13.82 -16.21 8.03
CA GLY A 232 -15.23 -16.20 7.63
C GLY A 232 -16.19 -16.77 8.69
N ALA A 233 -15.69 -17.64 9.56
CA ALA A 233 -16.45 -18.20 10.68
C ALA A 233 -16.66 -17.21 11.86
N SER A 234 -15.87 -16.13 11.95
CA SER A 234 -15.96 -15.13 13.02
C SER A 234 -17.32 -14.44 13.04
N LYS A 235 -17.84 -14.20 14.24
CA LYS A 235 -19.11 -13.47 14.46
C LYS A 235 -18.90 -12.11 15.12
N ASP A 236 -17.77 -11.95 15.81
CA ASP A 236 -17.42 -10.78 16.60
C ASP A 236 -16.45 -9.84 15.88
N LEU A 237 -15.85 -10.27 14.76
CA LEU A 237 -14.99 -9.47 13.88
C LEU A 237 -13.93 -8.65 14.64
N PRO A 238 -13.11 -9.30 15.50
CA PRO A 238 -12.18 -8.60 16.37
C PRO A 238 -11.05 -7.91 15.60
N VAL A 239 -10.62 -8.43 14.43
CA VAL A 239 -9.56 -7.82 13.62
C VAL A 239 -10.03 -6.47 13.08
N HIS A 240 -11.25 -6.42 12.54
CA HIS A 240 -11.87 -5.16 12.12
C HIS A 240 -11.94 -4.13 13.25
N LYS A 241 -12.43 -4.53 14.43
CA LYS A 241 -12.58 -3.64 15.60
C LYS A 241 -11.25 -3.10 16.10
N LEU A 242 -10.24 -3.95 16.22
CA LEU A 242 -8.91 -3.57 16.68
C LEU A 242 -8.22 -2.62 15.67
N GLY A 243 -8.23 -2.98 14.39
CA GLY A 243 -7.63 -2.15 13.33
C GLY A 243 -8.30 -0.79 13.20
N SER A 244 -9.64 -0.77 13.14
CA SER A 244 -10.43 0.47 13.04
C SER A 244 -10.21 1.40 14.23
N LYS A 245 -10.17 0.85 15.45
CA LYS A 245 -9.88 1.64 16.67
C LYS A 245 -8.47 2.23 16.67
N ALA A 246 -7.50 1.55 16.04
CA ALA A 246 -6.14 2.05 15.85
C ALA A 246 -6.01 3.03 14.68
N GLY A 247 -7.09 3.26 13.92
CA GLY A 247 -7.12 4.17 12.77
C GLY A 247 -6.59 3.56 11.46
N LEU A 248 -6.42 2.23 11.41
CA LEU A 248 -6.02 1.51 10.20
C LEU A 248 -7.23 1.30 9.29
N TYR A 249 -7.03 1.40 7.98
CA TYR A 249 -8.00 0.91 7.00
C TYR A 249 -7.73 -0.56 6.64
N ASN A 250 -8.75 -1.25 6.13
CA ASN A 250 -8.58 -2.59 5.55
C ASN A 250 -8.72 -2.54 4.02
N ILE A 251 -8.13 -3.51 3.32
CA ILE A 251 -8.42 -3.80 1.91
C ILE A 251 -8.73 -5.28 1.75
N GLU A 252 -9.92 -5.60 1.27
CA GLU A 252 -10.37 -6.98 1.13
C GLU A 252 -10.52 -7.37 -0.33
N ASN A 253 -10.54 -8.68 -0.60
CA ASN A 253 -10.61 -9.23 -1.95
C ASN A 253 -9.52 -8.69 -2.88
N VAL A 254 -8.29 -8.56 -2.39
CA VAL A 254 -7.14 -8.17 -3.21
C VAL A 254 -6.87 -9.26 -4.24
N ASN A 255 -6.73 -8.89 -5.52
CA ASN A 255 -6.38 -9.81 -6.58
C ASN A 255 -4.87 -10.08 -6.57
N LEU A 256 -4.49 -11.23 -6.01
CA LEU A 256 -3.11 -11.73 -5.98
C LEU A 256 -2.95 -13.00 -6.84
N SER A 257 -3.74 -13.11 -7.91
CA SER A 257 -3.63 -14.20 -8.88
C SER A 257 -2.33 -14.18 -9.68
N THR A 258 -1.68 -13.01 -9.78
CA THR A 258 -0.35 -12.85 -10.37
C THR A 258 0.70 -12.70 -9.29
N THR A 259 1.87 -13.31 -9.48
CA THR A 259 3.02 -13.13 -8.58
C THR A 259 3.54 -11.69 -8.67
N ILE A 260 3.66 -11.04 -7.51
CA ILE A 260 4.25 -9.71 -7.36
C ILE A 260 5.37 -9.76 -6.31
N PRO A 261 6.37 -8.87 -6.37
CA PRO A 261 7.41 -8.80 -5.34
C PRO A 261 6.84 -8.57 -3.94
N GLU A 262 7.38 -9.26 -2.94
CA GLU A 262 6.95 -9.11 -1.54
C GLU A 262 7.34 -7.74 -0.95
N TYR A 263 8.41 -7.12 -1.47
CA TYR A 263 8.93 -5.84 -1.03
C TYR A 263 9.35 -4.96 -2.21
N GLY A 264 9.52 -3.66 -1.92
CA GLY A 264 10.01 -2.67 -2.89
C GLY A 264 8.92 -2.07 -3.78
N CYS A 265 7.68 -2.56 -3.67
CA CYS A 265 6.53 -1.98 -4.35
C CYS A 265 5.95 -0.79 -3.58
N THR A 266 5.27 0.10 -4.29
CA THR A 266 4.43 1.16 -3.72
C THR A 266 2.97 0.83 -4.00
N ALA A 267 2.14 0.82 -2.96
CA ALA A 267 0.69 0.73 -3.04
C ALA A 267 0.09 2.08 -3.46
N LEU A 268 -0.81 2.03 -4.43
CA LEU A 268 -1.72 3.12 -4.81
C LEU A 268 -3.14 2.63 -4.51
N VAL A 269 -3.67 3.04 -3.37
CA VAL A 269 -5.00 2.64 -2.88
C VAL A 269 -5.97 3.76 -3.21
N MET A 270 -6.73 3.63 -4.31
CA MET A 270 -7.54 4.72 -4.86
C MET A 270 -9.05 4.43 -4.74
N PRO A 271 -9.65 4.55 -3.53
CA PRO A 271 -11.07 4.30 -3.34
C PRO A 271 -11.92 5.42 -3.93
N MET A 272 -13.19 5.15 -4.20
CA MET A 272 -14.14 6.22 -4.46
C MET A 272 -14.19 7.15 -3.25
N LYS A 273 -14.10 8.47 -3.49
CA LYS A 273 -14.08 9.48 -2.43
C LYS A 273 -15.50 9.79 -1.91
N ILE A 274 -16.15 8.77 -1.33
CA ILE A 274 -17.48 8.91 -0.72
C ILE A 274 -17.34 9.69 0.59
N ALA A 275 -17.88 10.91 0.65
CA ALA A 275 -17.61 11.87 1.72
C ALA A 275 -17.92 11.35 3.14
N GLN A 276 -18.98 10.56 3.30
CA GLN A 276 -19.42 9.96 4.56
C GLN A 276 -19.51 8.43 4.45
N GLY A 277 -18.71 7.82 3.57
CA GLY A 277 -18.72 6.37 3.38
C GLY A 277 -17.97 5.63 4.47
N SER A 278 -18.49 4.47 4.88
CA SER A 278 -17.81 3.54 5.77
C SER A 278 -16.78 2.67 5.05
N GLY A 279 -16.95 2.51 3.75
CA GLY A 279 -15.96 1.94 2.84
C GLY A 279 -16.20 2.42 1.41
N ALA A 280 -15.42 1.90 0.47
CA ALA A 280 -15.70 2.07 -0.95
C ALA A 280 -14.98 1.02 -1.81
N PRO A 281 -15.53 0.65 -2.98
CA PRO A 281 -14.78 -0.06 -4.01
C PRO A 281 -13.50 0.71 -4.36
N VAL A 282 -12.40 -0.02 -4.52
CA VAL A 282 -11.06 0.56 -4.69
C VAL A 282 -10.39 0.02 -5.95
N ARG A 283 -9.75 0.93 -6.70
CA ARG A 283 -8.73 0.53 -7.66
C ARG A 283 -7.40 0.48 -6.93
N PHE A 284 -6.91 -0.73 -6.67
CA PHE A 284 -5.70 -0.98 -5.91
C PHE A 284 -4.59 -1.40 -6.86
N VAL A 285 -3.55 -0.59 -6.97
CA VAL A 285 -2.43 -0.81 -7.89
C VAL A 285 -1.14 -0.92 -7.10
N ALA A 286 -0.31 -1.90 -7.44
CA ALA A 286 1.08 -1.95 -6.99
C ALA A 286 2.01 -1.46 -8.10
N VAL A 287 2.87 -0.49 -7.78
CA VAL A 287 3.94 -0.01 -8.65
C VAL A 287 5.24 -0.59 -8.14
N CYS A 288 5.81 -1.54 -8.89
CA CYS A 288 6.98 -2.30 -8.48
C CYS A 288 8.18 -2.03 -9.40
N PRO A 289 9.42 -2.21 -8.93
CA PRO A 289 10.60 -2.16 -9.78
C PRO A 289 10.51 -3.26 -10.84
N LYS A 290 10.89 -2.97 -12.09
CA LYS A 290 11.06 -4.00 -13.12
C LYS A 290 12.17 -4.95 -12.68
N GLN A 291 11.85 -6.22 -12.51
CA GLN A 291 12.86 -7.24 -12.23
C GLN A 291 13.83 -7.30 -13.42
N VAL A 292 15.10 -7.02 -13.17
CA VAL A 292 16.17 -7.28 -14.14
C VAL A 292 16.42 -8.78 -14.08
N GLN A 293 16.13 -9.50 -15.15
CA GLN A 293 16.56 -10.90 -15.26
C GLN A 293 18.09 -10.91 -15.18
N THR A 294 18.62 -11.45 -14.09
CA THR A 294 20.02 -11.87 -14.06
C THR A 294 20.09 -13.17 -14.85
N GLU A 295 20.53 -13.08 -16.11
CA GLU A 295 20.98 -14.26 -16.84
C GLU A 295 22.16 -14.85 -16.04
N PHE A 296 21.98 -16.09 -15.55
CA PHE A 296 23.05 -16.90 -14.96
C PHE A 296 23.68 -17.77 -16.04
#